data_AF-A0A6B3HS64-F1
#
_entry.id   AF-A0A6B3HS64-F1
#
_cell.length_a   1.000
_cell.length_b   1.000
_cell.length_c   1.000
_cell.angle_alpha   90.00
_cell.angle_beta   90.00
_cell.angle_gamma   90.00
#
_symmetry.space_group_name_H-M   'P 1'
#
loop_
_entity.id
_entity.type
_entity.pdbx_description
1 polymer ?
#
loop_
_entity_poly.entity_id
_entity_poly.type
_entity_poly.pdbx_seq_one_letter_code
_entity_poly.pdbx_strand_id
1 'polypeptide(L)'
;SRRTAELCARNGGPVLRSFTTGNEVRDLDRLRGALGERKVSVWGSSYGSYVGAVYAQEHPARVDRLVLDSTGDPDPGRVAYGWL
;
A
#
# COMPACT_ATOMS: atom_id res chain seq x y z
N SER A 1 0.87 15.21 16.99
CA SER A 1 1.47 16.40 17.67
C SER A 1 2.31 17.18 16.67
N ARG A 2 2.36 18.53 16.76
CA ARG A 2 3.17 19.38 15.85
C ARG A 2 4.67 19.04 15.90
N ARG A 3 5.19 18.79 17.11
CA ARG A 3 6.59 18.39 17.33
C ARG A 3 6.97 17.13 16.55
N THR A 4 6.10 16.11 16.53
CA THR A 4 6.34 14.86 15.79
C THR A 4 6.43 15.12 14.29
N ALA A 5 5.47 15.87 13.73
CA ALA A 5 5.45 16.19 12.29
C ALA A 5 6.72 16.92 11.85
N GLU A 6 7.20 17.88 12.66
CA GLU A 6 8.43 18.61 12.37
C GLU A 6 9.68 17.72 12.43
N LEU A 7 9.73 16.75 13.35
CA LEU A 7 10.84 15.79 13.41
C LEU A 7 10.86 14.87 12.18
N CYS A 8 9.70 14.39 11.73
CA CYS A 8 9.58 13.63 10.48
C CYS A 8 10.05 14.46 9.28
N ALA A 9 9.63 15.73 9.18
CA ALA A 9 10.03 16.61 8.09
C ALA A 9 11.55 16.88 8.08
N ARG A 10 12.14 17.14 9.26
CA ARG A 10 13.58 17.40 9.40
C ARG A 10 14.42 16.17 9.06
N ASN A 11 14.03 14.99 9.54
CA ASN A 11 14.84 13.78 9.41
C ASN A 11 14.56 12.98 8.13
N GLY A 12 13.34 13.08 7.58
CA GLY A 12 12.92 12.32 6.41
C GLY A 12 13.31 12.97 5.07
N GLY A 13 13.69 14.26 5.06
CA GLY A 13 14.19 14.94 3.86
C GLY A 13 13.31 14.72 2.61
N PRO A 14 13.90 14.57 1.42
CA PRO A 14 13.16 14.32 0.18
C PRO A 14 12.41 12.98 0.13
N VAL A 15 12.91 11.94 0.81
CA VAL A 15 12.33 10.58 0.74
C VAL A 15 10.99 10.50 1.46
N LEU A 16 10.71 11.37 2.42
CA LEU A 16 9.40 11.41 3.08
C LEU A 16 8.25 11.55 2.07
N ARG A 17 8.47 12.26 0.95
CA ARG A 17 7.45 12.43 -0.10
C ARG A 17 7.21 11.18 -0.94
N SER A 18 8.09 10.18 -0.88
CA SER A 18 7.90 8.91 -1.60
C SER A 18 7.16 7.86 -0.78
N PHE A 19 6.90 8.09 0.52
CA PHE A 19 6.15 7.14 1.35
C PHE A 19 4.65 7.24 1.07
N THR A 20 4.23 6.55 0.01
CA THR A 20 2.85 6.51 -0.45
C THR A 20 2.49 5.08 -0.84
N THR A 21 1.22 4.71 -0.64
CA THR A 21 0.70 3.41 -1.10
C THR A 21 0.90 3.20 -2.60
N GLY A 22 0.77 4.24 -3.42
CA GLY A 22 1.00 4.14 -4.86
C GLY A 22 2.44 3.80 -5.23
N ASN A 23 3.43 4.23 -4.44
CA ASN A 23 4.82 3.81 -4.64
C ASN A 23 5.03 2.36 -4.18
N GLU A 24 4.43 1.93 -3.07
CA GLU A 24 4.49 0.52 -2.66
C GLU A 24 3.89 -0.41 -3.72
N VAL A 25 2.74 -0.05 -4.31
CA VAL A 25 2.11 -0.81 -5.41
C VAL A 25 3.02 -0.91 -6.63
N ARG A 26 3.66 0.20 -7.01
CA ARG A 26 4.63 0.23 -8.10
C ARG A 26 5.84 -0.67 -7.81
N ASP A 27 6.30 -0.68 -6.57
CA ASP A 27 7.45 -1.49 -6.15
C ASP A 27 7.08 -2.99 -6.10
N LEU A 28 5.86 -3.34 -5.70
CA LEU A 28 5.35 -4.71 -5.80
C LEU A 28 5.30 -5.20 -7.26
N ASP A 29 4.90 -4.35 -8.21
CA ASP A 29 4.89 -4.74 -9.63
C ASP A 29 6.30 -4.88 -10.22
N ARG A 30 7.23 -4.02 -9.79
CA ARG A 30 8.65 -4.17 -10.13
C ARG A 30 9.22 -5.47 -9.56
N LEU A 31 8.88 -5.81 -8.32
CA LEU A 31 9.31 -7.06 -7.69
C LEU A 31 8.78 -8.27 -8.45
N ARG A 32 7.48 -8.29 -8.82
CA ARG A 32 6.91 -9.32 -9.71
C ARG A 32 7.74 -9.46 -10.99
N GLY A 33 8.03 -8.33 -11.65
CA GLY A 33 8.81 -8.31 -12.88
C GLY A 33 10.23 -8.84 -12.70
N ALA A 34 10.90 -8.45 -11.61
CA ALA A 34 12.25 -8.91 -11.28
C ALA A 34 12.30 -10.42 -10.97
N LEU A 35 11.21 -10.98 -10.44
CA LEU A 35 11.05 -12.42 -10.23
C LEU A 35 10.69 -13.19 -11.52
N GLY A 36 10.44 -12.51 -12.64
CA GLY A 36 10.02 -13.13 -13.90
C GLY A 36 8.57 -13.60 -13.92
N GLU A 37 7.78 -13.21 -12.92
CA GLU A 37 6.42 -13.70 -12.74
C GLU A 37 5.43 -12.95 -13.63
N ARG A 38 4.53 -13.68 -14.31
CA ARG A 38 3.46 -13.03 -15.10
C ARG A 38 2.35 -12.45 -14.21
N LYS A 39 2.10 -13.09 -13.07
CA LYS A 39 1.09 -12.71 -12.10
C LYS A 39 1.60 -12.96 -10.67
N VAL A 40 1.03 -12.27 -9.68
CA VAL A 40 1.29 -12.52 -8.26
C VAL A 40 0.06 -13.03 -7.54
N SER A 41 0.28 -13.92 -6.57
CA SER A 41 -0.70 -14.19 -5.51
C SER A 41 -0.40 -13.27 -4.33
N VAL A 42 -1.40 -12.52 -3.87
CA VAL A 42 -1.26 -11.51 -2.82
C VAL A 42 -2.07 -11.93 -1.60
N TRP A 43 -1.41 -11.94 -0.45
CA TRP A 43 -2.08 -11.95 0.85
C TRP A 43 -1.76 -10.65 1.57
N GLY A 44 -2.79 -9.86 1.87
CA GLY A 44 -2.66 -8.60 2.58
C GLY A 44 -3.42 -8.65 3.90
N SER A 45 -2.76 -8.29 5.00
CA SER A 45 -3.36 -8.14 6.32
C SER A 45 -3.30 -6.69 6.78
N SER A 46 -4.37 -6.17 7.40
CA SER A 46 -4.43 -4.81 7.92
C SER A 46 -4.12 -3.78 6.82
N TYR A 47 -3.19 -2.84 7.00
CA TYR A 47 -2.76 -1.91 5.94
C TYR A 47 -2.39 -2.64 4.62
N GLY A 48 -1.79 -3.83 4.72
CA GLY A 48 -1.46 -4.64 3.55
C GLY A 48 -2.69 -5.09 2.76
N SER A 49 -3.87 -5.17 3.39
CA SER A 49 -5.13 -5.45 2.68
C SER A 49 -5.51 -4.30 1.75
N TYR A 50 -5.29 -3.05 2.18
CA TYR A 50 -5.51 -1.86 1.35
C TYR A 50 -4.49 -1.81 0.21
N VAL A 51 -3.20 -2.04 0.50
CA VAL A 51 -2.16 -2.13 -0.54
C VAL A 51 -2.50 -3.20 -1.58
N GLY A 52 -2.93 -4.39 -1.15
CA GLY A 52 -3.33 -5.48 -2.03
C GLY A 52 -4.55 -5.13 -2.89
N ALA A 53 -5.53 -4.43 -2.33
CA ALA A 53 -6.69 -3.94 -3.07
C ALA A 53 -6.31 -2.88 -4.13
N VAL A 54 -5.40 -1.95 -3.80
CA VAL A 54 -4.91 -0.95 -4.78
C VAL A 54 -4.09 -1.63 -5.87
N TYR A 55 -3.22 -2.60 -5.54
CA TYR A 55 -2.47 -3.37 -6.54
C TYR A 55 -3.41 -4.09 -7.51
N ALA A 56 -4.47 -4.73 -7.01
CA ALA A 56 -5.44 -5.41 -7.85
C ALA A 56 -6.23 -4.45 -8.76
N GLN A 57 -6.46 -3.21 -8.33
CA GLN A 57 -7.11 -2.17 -9.14
C GLN A 57 -6.19 -1.59 -10.22
N GLU A 58 -4.92 -1.30 -9.90
CA GLU A 58 -3.96 -0.74 -10.85
C GLU A 58 -3.41 -1.78 -11.83
N HIS A 59 -3.35 -3.04 -11.42
CA HIS A 59 -2.76 -4.15 -12.19
C HIS A 59 -3.64 -5.40 -12.25
N PRO A 60 -4.93 -5.31 -12.66
CA PRO A 60 -5.88 -6.42 -12.58
C PRO A 60 -5.45 -7.65 -13.38
N ALA A 61 -4.78 -7.46 -14.52
CA ALA A 61 -4.28 -8.54 -15.35
C ALA A 61 -3.07 -9.28 -14.75
N ARG A 62 -2.46 -8.74 -13.69
CA ARG A 62 -1.23 -9.25 -13.05
C ARG A 62 -1.48 -9.88 -11.68
N VAL A 63 -2.74 -10.07 -11.30
CA VAL A 63 -3.14 -10.80 -10.10
C VAL A 63 -3.59 -12.21 -10.46
N ASP A 64 -3.16 -13.19 -9.67
CA ASP A 64 -3.60 -14.59 -9.75
C ASP A 64 -4.61 -14.93 -8.66
N ARG A 65 -4.18 -14.85 -7.39
CA ARG A 65 -5.05 -15.03 -6.21
C ARG A 65 -4.91 -13.85 -5.26
N LEU A 66 -6.01 -13.50 -4.58
CA LEU A 66 -6.04 -12.39 -3.65
C LEU A 66 -6.75 -12.81 -2.37
N VAL A 67 -6.05 -12.67 -1.24
CA VAL A 67 -6.63 -12.81 0.10
C VAL A 67 -6.42 -11.49 0.82
N LEU A 68 -7.51 -10.85 1.22
CA LEU A 68 -7.51 -9.62 2.00
C LEU A 68 -8.08 -9.95 3.38
N ASP A 69 -7.23 -9.87 4.39
CA ASP A 69 -7.57 -10.16 5.79
C ASP A 69 -7.57 -8.87 6.61
N SER A 70 -8.53 -8.76 7.54
CA SER A 70 -8.67 -7.60 8.43
C SER A 70 -8.79 -6.27 7.68
N THR A 71 -9.68 -6.24 6.68
CA THR A 71 -9.90 -5.09 5.80
C THR A 71 -10.62 -3.94 6.50
N GLY A 72 -10.15 -2.72 6.29
CA GLY A 72 -10.90 -1.50 6.61
C GLY A 72 -12.01 -1.21 5.59
N ASP A 73 -12.90 -0.27 5.92
CA ASP A 73 -13.89 0.28 4.99
C ASP A 73 -13.16 0.96 3.82
N PRO A 74 -13.46 0.69 2.54
CA PRO A 74 -12.80 1.32 1.40
C PRO A 74 -13.17 2.80 1.19
N ASP A 75 -14.19 3.33 1.88
CA ASP A 75 -14.54 4.76 1.85
C ASP A 75 -13.45 5.59 2.57
N PRO A 76 -12.71 6.48 1.86
CA PRO A 76 -11.65 7.30 2.46
C PRO A 76 -12.12 8.15 3.64
N GLY A 77 -13.41 8.52 3.66
CA GLY A 77 -14.04 9.25 4.75
C GLY A 77 -14.34 8.39 5.98
N ARG A 78 -14.24 7.07 5.89
CA ARG A 78 -14.50 6.10 6.97
C ARG A 78 -13.25 5.32 7.38
N VAL A 79 -12.27 5.16 6.49
CA VAL A 79 -10.93 4.57 6.78
C VAL A 79 -10.27 5.24 7.98
N ALA A 80 -10.30 6.59 8.04
CA ALA A 80 -9.62 7.36 9.07
C ALA A 80 -10.24 7.22 10.47
N TYR A 81 -11.49 6.78 10.57
CA TYR A 81 -12.24 6.68 11.84
C TYR A 81 -12.20 5.28 12.47
N GLY A 82 -11.66 4.27 11.78
CA GLY A 82 -11.56 2.91 12.34
C GLY A 82 -10.39 2.71 13.32
N TRP A 83 -9.43 3.64 13.34
CA TRP A 83 -8.15 3.50 14.05
C TRP A 83 -7.90 4.57 15.13
N LEU A 84 -8.86 5.47 15.36
CA LEU A 84 -8.87 6.50 16.40
C LEU A 84 -10.10 6.29 17.29
#